data_AF-A0A9N9IR37-F1
#
_entry.id   AF-A0A9N9IR37-F1
#
_cell.length_a   1.000
_cell.length_b   1.000
_cell.length_c   1.000
_cell.angle_alpha   90.00
_cell.angle_beta   90.00
_cell.angle_gamma   90.00
#
_symmetry.space_group_name_H-M   'P 1'
#
loop_
_entity.id
_entity.type
_entity.pdbx_description
1 polymer ?
#
loop_
_entity_poly.entity_id
_entity_poly.type
_entity_poly.pdbx_seq_one_letter_code
_entity_poly.pdbx_strand_id
1 'polypeptide(L)'
;MPPTHGPIHIGPVSKPTITQSLKTALCSSKLNVLLAFIPLGFLAHYLRWKEAIIFVFNFLALIPLANLLGFITEDIANRSGQVDLGDFISMLNEYTFEIDSTSDCEIRIVQASMLGSIISNLLLVLGSCFLAGGYRYKEQNFNQKAAQTNSGLMAIACIGLVIPAAFHSEGKQESSVNGNGNGNDVLVHHQVLNLSHGAALVLLTIYVLFLYFQLKTHTHLYDEDESEDPQLSFATSLFLLASITVLVTFAADYLIESIEGITNTL
;
A
#
# COMPACT_ATOMS: atom_id res chain seq x y z
N MET A 1 -18.65 -17.47 -50.47
CA MET A 1 -18.85 -16.05 -50.10
C MET A 1 -19.36 -16.01 -48.68
N PRO A 2 -18.58 -15.53 -47.70
CA PRO A 2 -19.08 -15.40 -46.33
C PRO A 2 -20.02 -14.18 -46.23
N PRO A 3 -21.05 -14.23 -45.37
CA PRO A 3 -22.02 -13.16 -45.24
C PRO A 3 -21.40 -11.91 -44.58
N THR A 4 -21.68 -10.76 -45.17
CA THR A 4 -21.33 -9.42 -44.68
C THR A 4 -22.17 -9.07 -43.45
N HIS A 5 -21.56 -9.10 -42.26
CA HIS A 5 -22.15 -8.48 -41.08
C HIS A 5 -22.15 -6.96 -41.27
N GLY A 6 -23.34 -6.35 -41.23
CA GLY A 6 -23.52 -4.90 -41.24
C GLY A 6 -22.88 -4.23 -40.01
N PRO A 7 -22.69 -2.90 -40.04
CA PRO A 7 -22.02 -2.18 -38.97
C PRO A 7 -22.78 -2.37 -37.65
N ILE A 8 -22.10 -2.91 -36.65
CA ILE A 8 -22.57 -2.99 -35.27
C ILE A 8 -22.72 -1.54 -34.78
N HIS A 9 -23.96 -1.10 -34.62
CA HIS A 9 -24.27 0.18 -33.98
C HIS A 9 -23.84 0.09 -32.51
N ILE A 10 -22.62 0.56 -32.22
CA ILE A 10 -22.17 0.86 -30.86
C ILE A 10 -22.93 2.12 -30.45
N GLY A 11 -24.04 1.95 -29.74
CA GLY A 11 -24.74 3.06 -29.10
C GLY A 11 -23.78 3.79 -28.15
N PRO A 12 -23.95 5.11 -27.94
CA PRO A 12 -23.05 5.87 -27.09
C PRO A 12 -23.02 5.28 -25.68
N VAL A 13 -21.83 4.90 -25.21
CA VAL A 13 -21.59 4.43 -23.85
C VAL A 13 -22.10 5.51 -22.89
N SER A 14 -23.21 5.21 -22.22
CA SER A 14 -23.81 6.08 -21.22
C SER A 14 -22.79 6.29 -20.10
N LYS A 15 -22.35 7.53 -19.91
CA LYS A 15 -21.47 7.93 -18.80
C LYS A 15 -22.11 7.43 -17.48
N PRO A 16 -21.43 6.59 -16.69
CA PRO A 16 -22.03 6.05 -15.49
C PRO A 16 -22.35 7.21 -14.53
N THR A 17 -23.59 7.22 -14.05
CA THR A 17 -24.10 8.25 -13.14
C THR A 17 -23.39 8.12 -11.80
N ILE A 18 -23.07 9.24 -11.13
CA ILE A 18 -22.33 9.29 -9.84
C ILE A 18 -22.85 8.26 -8.83
N THR A 19 -24.16 8.06 -8.77
CA THR A 19 -24.81 7.10 -7.86
C THR A 19 -24.62 5.63 -8.29
N GLN A 20 -24.53 5.35 -9.59
CA GLN A 20 -24.22 4.02 -10.12
C GLN A 20 -22.73 3.70 -9.94
N SER A 21 -21.84 4.66 -10.22
CA SER A 21 -20.40 4.56 -9.96
C SER A 21 -20.09 4.29 -8.49
N LEU A 22 -20.72 5.06 -7.60
CA LEU A 22 -20.61 4.88 -6.15
C LEU A 22 -21.19 3.52 -5.71
N LYS A 23 -22.34 3.10 -6.25
CA LYS A 23 -22.94 1.80 -5.94
C LYS A 23 -22.10 0.63 -6.45
N THR A 24 -21.50 0.73 -7.63
CA THR A 24 -20.61 -0.29 -8.18
C THR A 24 -19.33 -0.41 -7.36
N ALA A 25 -18.69 0.71 -7.02
CA ALA A 25 -17.52 0.72 -6.14
C ALA A 25 -17.87 0.21 -4.72
N LEU A 26 -19.06 0.56 -4.22
CA LEU A 26 -19.62 0.08 -2.94
C LEU A 26 -20.22 -1.34 -2.98
N CYS A 27 -20.34 -2.02 -4.12
CA CYS A 27 -20.86 -3.39 -4.21
C CYS A 27 -19.89 -4.35 -4.89
N SER A 28 -18.69 -3.91 -5.26
CA SER A 28 -17.70 -4.72 -5.98
C SER A 28 -17.20 -5.92 -5.15
N SER A 29 -17.14 -5.81 -3.82
CA SER A 29 -16.64 -6.89 -2.95
C SER A 29 -17.57 -7.21 -1.77
N LYS A 30 -17.58 -8.49 -1.36
CA LYS A 30 -18.23 -8.96 -0.12
C LYS A 30 -17.68 -8.27 1.14
N LEU A 31 -16.50 -7.65 1.04
CA LEU A 31 -15.86 -6.88 2.10
C LEU A 31 -16.61 -5.58 2.43
N ASN A 32 -17.54 -5.11 1.59
CA ASN A 32 -18.26 -3.87 1.87
C ASN A 32 -19.31 -4.02 2.99
N VAL A 33 -19.52 -5.23 3.51
CA VAL A 33 -20.17 -5.41 4.81
C VAL A 33 -19.39 -4.70 5.93
N LEU A 34 -18.05 -4.61 5.82
CA LEU A 34 -17.21 -3.93 6.81
C LEU A 34 -17.31 -2.40 6.72
N LEU A 35 -17.94 -1.83 5.70
CA LEU A 35 -18.12 -0.36 5.61
C LEU A 35 -18.97 0.19 6.76
N ALA A 36 -19.83 -0.65 7.36
CA ALA A 36 -20.58 -0.29 8.56
C ALA A 36 -19.66 0.05 9.74
N PHE A 37 -18.42 -0.47 9.77
CA PHE A 37 -17.46 -0.16 10.83
C PHE A 37 -16.89 1.25 10.74
N ILE A 38 -17.02 1.96 9.61
CA ILE A 38 -16.58 3.35 9.49
C ILE A 38 -17.33 4.24 10.49
N PRO A 39 -18.66 4.42 10.41
CA PRO A 39 -19.36 5.26 11.39
C PRO A 39 -19.25 4.73 12.82
N LEU A 40 -19.13 3.41 13.01
CA LEU A 40 -18.91 2.80 14.33
C LEU A 40 -17.54 3.17 14.93
N GLY A 41 -16.47 3.20 14.13
CA GLY A 41 -15.13 3.59 14.58
C GLY A 41 -15.08 5.06 14.99
N PHE A 42 -15.64 5.95 14.17
CA PHE A 42 -15.78 7.38 14.51
C PHE A 42 -16.62 7.59 15.76
N LEU A 43 -17.74 6.87 15.89
CA LEU A 43 -18.63 6.99 17.04
C LEU A 43 -17.98 6.44 18.32
N ALA A 44 -17.25 5.32 18.23
CA ALA A 44 -16.54 4.73 19.37
C ALA A 44 -15.42 5.66 19.88
N HIS A 45 -14.71 6.34 18.97
CA HIS A 45 -13.72 7.35 19.31
C HIS A 45 -14.39 8.58 19.96
N TYR A 46 -15.47 9.11 19.36
CA TYR A 46 -16.19 10.26 19.90
C TYR A 46 -16.80 10.01 21.29
N LEU A 47 -17.34 8.81 21.51
CA LEU A 47 -17.90 8.38 22.80
C LEU A 47 -16.84 7.89 23.79
N ARG A 48 -15.54 7.92 23.43
CA ARG A 48 -14.41 7.46 24.24
C ARG A 48 -14.62 6.08 24.87
N TRP A 49 -14.93 5.12 24.00
CA TRP A 49 -15.01 3.70 24.40
C TRP A 49 -13.62 3.16 24.76
N LYS A 50 -13.56 1.89 25.19
CA LYS A 50 -12.27 1.24 25.49
C LYS A 50 -11.36 1.27 24.24
N GLU A 51 -10.09 1.62 24.44
CA GLU A 51 -9.09 1.75 23.37
C GLU A 51 -9.01 0.51 22.46
N ALA A 52 -9.11 -0.69 23.04
CA ALA A 52 -9.15 -1.94 22.27
C ALA A 52 -10.32 -2.03 21.28
N ILE A 53 -11.48 -1.43 21.60
CA ILE A 53 -12.66 -1.43 20.73
C ILE A 53 -12.49 -0.39 19.61
N ILE A 54 -11.95 0.79 19.95
CA ILE A 54 -11.61 1.84 18.98
C ILE A 54 -10.61 1.29 17.96
N PHE A 55 -9.57 0.59 18.43
CA PHE A 55 -8.59 -0.08 17.59
C PHE A 55 -9.24 -1.07 16.63
N VAL A 56 -10.05 -2.02 17.13
CA VAL A 56 -10.65 -3.06 16.29
C VAL A 56 -11.63 -2.47 15.26
N PHE A 57 -12.44 -1.49 15.64
CA PHE A 57 -13.40 -0.89 14.70
C PHE A 57 -12.71 -0.08 13.61
N ASN A 58 -11.71 0.75 13.95
CA ASN A 58 -10.96 1.49 12.95
C ASN A 58 -10.11 0.55 12.07
N PHE A 59 -9.53 -0.50 12.63
CA PHE A 59 -8.81 -1.53 11.86
C PHE A 59 -9.73 -2.21 10.83
N LEU A 60 -10.93 -2.64 11.25
CA LEU A 60 -11.90 -3.26 10.35
C LEU A 60 -12.46 -2.27 9.32
N ALA A 61 -12.55 -0.99 9.65
CA ALA A 61 -12.97 0.06 8.73
C ALA A 61 -11.92 0.31 7.62
N LEU A 62 -10.63 0.17 7.93
CA LEU A 62 -9.54 0.36 6.96
C LEU A 62 -9.51 -0.72 5.87
N ILE A 63 -9.90 -1.96 6.17
CA ILE A 63 -9.89 -3.08 5.21
C ILE A 63 -10.67 -2.78 3.92
N PRO A 64 -11.97 -2.42 3.97
CA PRO A 64 -12.72 -2.11 2.76
C PRO A 64 -12.34 -0.75 2.16
N LEU A 65 -11.85 0.21 2.95
CA LEU A 65 -11.35 1.49 2.45
C LEU A 65 -10.11 1.29 1.57
N ALA A 66 -9.17 0.43 1.97
CA ALA A 66 -7.99 0.08 1.18
C ALA A 66 -8.37 -0.58 -0.15
N ASN A 67 -9.35 -1.50 -0.13
CA ASN A 67 -9.86 -2.12 -1.35
C ASN A 67 -10.51 -1.10 -2.30
N LEU A 68 -11.26 -0.14 -1.75
CA LEU A 68 -11.91 0.91 -2.53
C LEU A 68 -10.90 1.91 -3.11
N LEU A 69 -9.87 2.26 -2.34
CA LEU A 69 -8.76 3.10 -2.77
C LEU A 69 -8.05 2.46 -3.96
N GLY A 70 -7.69 1.16 -3.85
CA GLY A 70 -7.05 0.38 -4.91
C GLY A 70 -7.86 0.37 -6.22
N PHE A 71 -9.16 0.11 -6.15
CA PHE A 71 -10.05 0.13 -7.31
C PHE A 71 -10.08 1.50 -8.02
N ILE A 72 -10.09 2.61 -7.24
CA ILE A 72 -10.12 3.95 -7.81
C ILE A 72 -8.77 4.33 -8.42
N THR A 73 -7.67 3.97 -7.77
CA THR A 73 -6.32 4.20 -8.32
C THR A 73 -6.12 3.44 -9.62
N GLU A 74 -6.61 2.21 -9.71
CA GLU A 74 -6.56 1.40 -10.94
C GLU A 74 -7.40 2.01 -12.07
N ASP A 75 -8.64 2.45 -11.79
CA ASP A 75 -9.49 3.15 -12.77
C ASP A 75 -8.84 4.46 -13.28
N ILE A 76 -8.13 5.18 -12.41
CA ILE A 76 -7.37 6.38 -12.78
C ILE A 76 -6.13 6.01 -13.60
N ALA A 77 -5.40 4.96 -13.23
CA ALA A 77 -4.23 4.48 -13.95
C ALA A 77 -4.58 4.08 -15.39
N ASN A 78 -5.67 3.32 -15.58
CA ASN A 78 -6.15 2.88 -16.90
C ASN A 78 -6.51 4.06 -17.83
N ARG A 79 -6.91 5.21 -17.27
CA ARG A 79 -7.20 6.43 -18.05
C ARG A 79 -5.96 7.24 -18.39
N SER A 80 -4.90 7.13 -17.59
CA SER A 80 -3.75 8.04 -17.65
C SER A 80 -2.71 7.65 -18.71
N GLY A 81 -2.89 6.49 -19.38
CA GLY A 81 -2.29 6.14 -20.67
C GLY A 81 -0.76 5.99 -20.77
N GLN A 82 0.03 6.60 -19.87
CA GLN A 82 1.48 6.41 -19.76
C GLN A 82 2.15 7.20 -18.61
N VAL A 83 1.40 7.85 -17.73
CA VAL A 83 1.98 8.52 -16.55
C VAL A 83 1.08 8.30 -15.35
N ASP A 84 1.55 7.49 -14.39
CA ASP A 84 0.93 7.16 -13.11
C ASP A 84 0.82 8.38 -12.18
N LEU A 85 0.07 9.39 -12.61
CA LEU A 85 -0.43 10.43 -11.72
C LEU A 85 -1.31 9.82 -10.62
N GLY A 86 -1.91 8.64 -10.84
CA GLY A 86 -2.67 7.89 -9.83
C GLY A 86 -1.80 7.46 -8.65
N ASP A 87 -0.73 6.70 -8.89
CA ASP A 87 0.19 6.24 -7.84
C ASP A 87 0.94 7.41 -7.19
N PHE A 88 1.34 8.41 -7.98
CA PHE A 88 1.99 9.60 -7.43
C PHE A 88 1.05 10.44 -6.54
N ILE A 89 -0.20 10.64 -6.95
CA ILE A 89 -1.21 11.35 -6.13
C ILE A 89 -1.60 10.52 -4.91
N SER A 90 -1.70 9.19 -5.03
CA SER A 90 -1.93 8.30 -3.89
C SER A 90 -0.78 8.36 -2.88
N MET A 91 0.48 8.27 -3.35
CA MET A 91 1.67 8.44 -2.50
C MET A 91 1.71 9.81 -1.81
N LEU A 92 1.40 10.90 -2.52
CA LEU A 92 1.38 12.24 -1.95
C LEU A 92 0.30 12.41 -0.88
N ASN A 93 -0.85 11.76 -1.06
CA ASN A 93 -1.93 11.75 -0.08
C ASN A 93 -1.55 10.95 1.17
N GLU A 94 -0.87 9.82 1.01
CA GLU A 94 -0.41 8.94 2.09
C GLU A 94 0.70 9.58 2.95
N TYR A 95 1.51 10.49 2.39
CA TYR A 95 2.54 11.24 3.13
C TYR A 95 1.98 12.21 4.19
N THR A 96 0.67 12.44 4.25
CA THR A 96 0.05 13.30 5.27
C THR A 96 0.11 12.70 6.69
N PHE A 97 0.56 11.45 6.82
CA PHE A 97 0.45 10.62 8.01
C PHE A 97 1.61 10.75 9.03
N GLU A 98 2.48 11.74 8.89
CA GLU A 98 3.75 11.81 9.64
C GLU A 98 3.93 13.15 10.38
N ILE A 99 2.88 13.67 11.03
CA ILE A 99 2.95 14.99 11.70
C ILE A 99 2.48 15.03 13.16
N ASP A 100 1.80 14.02 13.74
CA ASP A 100 1.30 14.17 15.12
C ASP A 100 1.71 13.08 16.13
N SER A 101 2.62 13.52 17.01
CA SER A 101 2.86 13.11 18.40
C SER A 101 3.76 11.88 18.68
N THR A 102 4.92 12.19 19.27
CA THR A 102 5.94 11.27 19.80
C THR A 102 6.65 10.44 18.73
N SER A 103 7.59 11.08 18.03
CA SER A 103 8.37 10.54 16.91
C SER A 103 9.01 9.17 17.18
N ASP A 104 9.39 8.85 18.42
CA ASP A 104 10.04 7.57 18.73
C ASP A 104 9.10 6.36 18.69
N CYS A 105 7.82 6.53 19.04
CA CYS A 105 6.83 5.45 18.96
C CYS A 105 6.39 5.23 17.51
N GLU A 106 6.12 6.33 16.81
CA GLU A 106 5.68 6.36 15.42
C GLU A 106 6.72 5.70 14.50
N ILE A 107 8.01 6.03 14.65
CA ILE A 107 9.08 5.41 13.85
C ILE A 107 9.08 3.88 14.00
N ARG A 108 8.87 3.36 15.21
CA ARG A 108 8.81 1.91 15.45
C ARG A 108 7.59 1.28 14.77
N ILE A 109 6.44 1.93 14.85
CA ILE A 109 5.20 1.46 14.22
C ILE A 109 5.37 1.47 12.69
N VAL A 110 5.94 2.52 12.11
CA VAL A 110 6.22 2.64 10.67
C VAL A 110 7.19 1.57 10.20
N GLN A 111 8.31 1.36 10.92
CA GLN A 111 9.28 0.31 10.59
C GLN A 111 8.65 -1.08 10.64
N ALA A 112 7.86 -1.37 11.67
CA ALA A 112 7.15 -2.64 11.82
C ALA A 112 6.09 -2.83 10.71
N SER A 113 5.37 -1.77 10.35
CA SER A 113 4.35 -1.78 9.29
C SER A 113 4.96 -2.00 7.90
N MET A 114 6.05 -1.30 7.56
CA MET A 114 6.76 -1.46 6.29
C MET A 114 7.30 -2.89 6.12
N LEU A 115 7.96 -3.42 7.16
CA LEU A 115 8.45 -4.80 7.14
C LEU A 115 7.30 -5.80 7.08
N GLY A 116 6.22 -5.55 7.84
CA GLY A 116 5.01 -6.35 7.85
C GLY A 116 4.34 -6.42 6.49
N SER A 117 4.27 -5.29 5.76
CA SER A 117 3.72 -5.22 4.39
C SER A 117 4.54 -6.06 3.41
N ILE A 118 5.87 -5.95 3.45
CA ILE A 118 6.79 -6.76 2.63
C ILE A 118 6.58 -8.25 2.90
N ILE A 119 6.59 -8.67 4.17
CA ILE A 119 6.43 -10.07 4.58
C ILE A 119 5.03 -10.59 4.21
N SER A 120 4.00 -9.79 4.44
CA SER A 120 2.61 -10.12 4.10
C SER A 120 2.48 -10.38 2.60
N ASN A 121 3.00 -9.50 1.75
CA ASN A 121 2.90 -9.68 0.30
C ASN A 121 3.72 -10.88 -0.19
N LEU A 122 4.93 -11.09 0.35
CA LEU A 122 5.82 -12.17 -0.08
C LEU A 122 5.40 -13.56 0.39
N LEU A 123 4.88 -13.69 1.60
CA LEU A 123 4.57 -14.99 2.20
C LEU A 123 3.07 -15.24 2.30
N LEU A 124 2.34 -14.29 2.88
CA LEU A 124 0.92 -14.49 3.18
C LEU A 124 0.08 -14.42 1.90
N VAL A 125 0.19 -13.32 1.14
CA VAL A 125 -0.56 -13.12 -0.10
C VAL A 125 -0.10 -14.14 -1.14
N LEU A 126 1.19 -14.20 -1.46
CA LEU A 126 1.72 -15.16 -2.43
C LEU A 126 1.40 -16.62 -2.05
N GLY A 127 1.56 -16.98 -0.77
CA GLY A 127 1.23 -18.32 -0.27
C GLY A 127 -0.26 -18.62 -0.38
N SER A 128 -1.13 -17.65 -0.06
CA SER A 128 -2.58 -17.80 -0.23
C SER A 128 -2.98 -17.95 -1.70
N CYS A 129 -2.33 -17.22 -2.61
CA CYS A 129 -2.54 -17.34 -4.06
C CYS A 129 -2.15 -18.73 -4.57
N PHE A 130 -1.02 -19.29 -4.11
CA PHE A 130 -0.60 -20.65 -4.47
C PHE A 130 -1.50 -21.72 -3.86
N LEU A 131 -1.97 -21.54 -2.63
CA LEU A 131 -2.91 -22.47 -2.01
C LEU A 131 -4.27 -22.45 -2.74
N ALA A 132 -4.82 -21.27 -3.01
CA ALA A 132 -6.11 -21.12 -3.68
C ALA A 132 -6.04 -21.54 -5.16
N GLY A 133 -4.99 -21.13 -5.87
CA GLY A 133 -4.73 -21.51 -7.26
C GLY A 133 -4.42 -23.00 -7.41
N GLY A 134 -3.54 -23.51 -6.54
CA GLY A 134 -3.13 -24.92 -6.49
C GLY A 134 -4.24 -25.88 -6.06
N TYR A 135 -5.26 -25.39 -5.33
CA TYR A 135 -6.44 -26.20 -5.02
C TYR A 135 -7.22 -26.61 -6.27
N ARG A 136 -7.23 -25.76 -7.31
CA ARG A 136 -8.00 -25.99 -8.55
C ARG A 136 -7.13 -26.37 -9.76
N TYR A 137 -5.92 -25.85 -9.85
CA TYR A 137 -5.04 -26.00 -11.01
C TYR A 137 -3.71 -26.64 -10.60
N LYS A 138 -3.22 -27.59 -11.41
CA LYS A 138 -1.95 -28.30 -11.15
C LYS A 138 -0.73 -27.45 -11.45
N GLU A 139 -0.85 -26.55 -12.42
CA GLU A 139 0.19 -25.62 -12.83
C GLU A 139 -0.48 -24.26 -13.10
N GLN A 140 0.17 -23.17 -12.69
CA GLN A 140 -0.26 -21.80 -12.97
C GLN A 140 0.75 -21.16 -13.90
N ASN A 141 0.28 -20.63 -15.03
CA ASN A 141 1.13 -19.86 -15.93
C ASN A 141 1.25 -18.43 -15.43
N PHE A 142 2.47 -17.92 -15.40
CA PHE A 142 2.79 -16.53 -15.06
C PHE A 142 3.89 -16.04 -16.00
N ASN A 143 3.96 -14.73 -16.18
CA ASN A 143 5.03 -14.10 -16.94
C ASN A 143 6.37 -14.24 -16.20
N GLN A 144 7.14 -15.26 -16.57
CA GLN A 144 8.39 -15.61 -15.90
C GLN A 144 9.41 -14.46 -15.91
N LYS A 145 9.45 -13.65 -16.98
CA LYS A 145 10.39 -12.53 -17.11
C LYS A 145 10.03 -11.38 -16.17
N ALA A 146 8.76 -10.99 -16.13
CA ALA A 146 8.27 -9.96 -15.22
C ALA A 146 8.40 -10.40 -13.76
N ALA A 147 7.97 -11.63 -13.44
CA ALA A 147 8.06 -12.20 -12.10
C ALA A 147 9.51 -12.29 -11.60
N GLN A 148 10.45 -12.74 -12.45
CA GLN A 148 11.87 -12.83 -12.09
C GLN A 148 12.50 -11.45 -11.87
N THR A 149 12.15 -10.46 -12.69
CA THR A 149 12.62 -9.07 -12.54
C THR A 149 12.12 -8.46 -11.23
N ASN A 150 10.81 -8.59 -10.96
CA ASN A 150 10.18 -8.08 -9.73
C ASN A 150 10.74 -8.77 -8.48
N SER A 151 10.94 -10.09 -8.53
CA SER A 151 11.55 -10.84 -7.43
C SER A 151 13.00 -10.40 -7.16
N GLY A 152 13.77 -10.15 -8.21
CA GLY A 152 15.15 -9.65 -8.10
C GLY A 152 15.20 -8.26 -7.47
N LEU A 153 14.31 -7.35 -7.89
CA LEU A 153 14.21 -6.00 -7.34
C LEU A 153 13.82 -6.03 -5.85
N MET A 154 12.85 -6.87 -5.50
CA MET A 154 12.41 -7.07 -4.12
C MET A 154 13.51 -7.65 -3.23
N ALA A 155 14.33 -8.56 -3.75
CA ALA A 155 15.49 -9.09 -3.03
C ALA A 155 16.54 -7.99 -2.75
N ILE A 156 16.84 -7.13 -3.73
CA ILE A 156 17.74 -5.98 -3.56
C ILE A 156 17.18 -5.01 -2.51
N ALA A 157 15.88 -4.73 -2.55
CA ALA A 157 15.21 -3.88 -1.57
C ALA A 157 15.31 -4.46 -0.14
N CYS A 158 15.04 -5.75 0.03
CA CYS A 158 15.15 -6.42 1.32
C CYS A 158 16.59 -6.40 1.85
N ILE A 159 17.59 -6.68 1.01
CA ILE A 159 19.01 -6.60 1.40
C ILE A 159 19.38 -5.17 1.82
N GLY A 160 18.91 -4.17 1.07
CA GLY A 160 19.15 -2.75 1.39
C GLY A 160 18.57 -2.33 2.75
N LEU A 161 17.42 -2.89 3.14
CA LEU A 161 16.81 -2.64 4.46
C LEU A 161 17.51 -3.41 5.59
N VAL A 162 17.99 -4.64 5.33
CA VAL A 162 18.65 -5.49 6.34
C VAL A 162 20.01 -4.93 6.74
N ILE A 163 20.75 -4.29 5.83
CA ILE A 163 22.11 -3.79 6.10
C ILE A 163 22.12 -2.79 7.28
N PRO A 164 21.39 -1.66 7.27
CA PRO A 164 21.37 -0.74 8.42
C PRO A 164 20.87 -1.38 9.71
N ALA A 165 19.90 -2.31 9.62
CA ALA A 165 19.35 -3.02 10.77
C ALA A 165 20.39 -3.95 11.43
N ALA A 166 21.17 -4.68 10.63
CA ALA A 166 22.24 -5.55 11.11
C ALA A 166 23.34 -4.76 11.82
N PHE A 167 23.81 -3.66 11.21
CA PHE A 167 24.81 -2.77 11.82
C PHE A 167 24.32 -2.15 13.14
N HIS A 168 23.04 -1.78 13.24
CA HIS A 168 22.46 -1.29 14.49
C HIS A 168 22.44 -2.37 15.59
N SER A 169 22.23 -3.63 15.23
CA SER A 169 22.20 -4.75 16.18
C SER A 169 23.60 -5.12 16.71
N GLU A 170 24.62 -5.09 15.85
CA GLU A 170 26.01 -5.35 16.23
C GLU A 170 26.59 -4.19 17.06
N GLY A 171 26.29 -2.94 16.68
CA GLY A 171 26.73 -1.76 17.42
C GLY A 171 26.20 -1.69 18.87
N LYS A 172 24.98 -2.19 19.12
CA LYS A 172 24.42 -2.34 20.48
C LYS A 172 25.17 -3.38 21.33
N GLN A 173 25.69 -4.42 20.70
CA GLN A 173 26.40 -5.50 21.37
C GLN A 173 27.80 -5.05 21.81
N GLU A 174 28.52 -4.27 20.99
CA GLU A 174 29.84 -3.74 21.34
C GLU A 174 29.78 -2.70 22.47
N SER A 175 28.75 -1.83 22.48
CA SER A 175 28.56 -0.82 23.54
C SER A 175 28.23 -1.42 24.92
N SER A 176 27.61 -2.60 24.99
CA SER A 176 27.31 -3.26 26.28
C SER A 176 28.52 -3.96 26.92
N VAL A 177 29.56 -4.27 26.14
CA VAL A 177 30.76 -4.98 26.64
C VAL A 177 31.85 -4.00 27.12
N ASN A 178 31.90 -2.79 26.58
CA ASN A 178 32.87 -1.77 26.94
C ASN A 178 32.18 -0.66 27.75
N GLY A 179 32.13 -0.81 29.08
CA GLY A 179 31.41 0.05 30.04
C GLY A 179 31.88 1.51 30.17
N ASN A 180 32.16 2.20 29.06
CA ASN A 180 32.55 3.60 28.99
C ASN A 180 31.52 4.37 28.12
N GLY A 181 30.28 4.40 28.59
CA GLY A 181 29.05 4.61 27.82
C GLY A 181 28.60 6.05 27.59
N ASN A 182 29.45 6.96 27.10
CA ASN A 182 28.96 8.30 26.73
C ASN A 182 29.43 8.82 25.36
N GLY A 183 30.54 8.32 24.80
CA GLY A 183 31.05 8.78 23.49
C GLY A 183 30.71 7.86 22.32
N ASN A 184 30.69 6.55 22.55
CA ASN A 184 30.63 5.57 21.46
C ASN A 184 29.20 5.38 20.91
N ASP A 185 28.18 5.47 21.77
CA ASP A 185 26.78 5.31 21.36
C ASP A 185 26.31 6.39 20.38
N VAL A 186 26.77 7.63 20.56
CA VAL A 186 26.44 8.75 19.67
C VAL A 186 27.09 8.57 18.30
N LEU A 187 28.33 8.08 18.25
CA LEU A 187 29.04 7.83 16.99
C LEU A 187 28.42 6.68 16.20
N VAL A 188 28.06 5.58 16.88
CA VAL A 188 27.39 4.43 16.26
C VAL A 188 26.00 4.82 15.73
N HIS A 189 25.23 5.61 16.49
CA HIS A 189 23.91 6.08 16.04
C HIS A 189 24.02 6.96 14.78
N HIS A 190 24.97 7.90 14.75
CA HIS A 190 25.21 8.74 13.57
C HIS A 190 25.67 7.93 12.34
N GLN A 191 26.47 6.89 12.53
CA GLN A 191 26.91 6.00 11.45
C GLN A 191 25.75 5.18 10.87
N VAL A 192 24.88 4.64 11.73
CA VAL A 192 23.68 3.90 11.30
C VAL A 192 22.72 4.81 10.53
N LEU A 193 22.51 6.07 10.98
CA LEU A 193 21.68 7.03 10.25
C LEU A 193 22.23 7.35 8.86
N ASN A 194 23.53 7.65 8.76
CA ASN A 194 24.15 7.94 7.46
C ASN A 194 24.09 6.74 6.51
N LEU A 195 24.26 5.52 7.05
CA LEU A 195 24.11 4.29 6.29
C LEU A 195 22.67 4.09 5.80
N SER A 196 21.67 4.38 6.65
CA SER A 196 20.26 4.32 6.27
C SER A 196 19.90 5.34 5.19
N HIS A 197 20.39 6.58 5.30
CA HIS A 197 20.19 7.60 4.25
C HIS A 197 20.88 7.22 2.93
N GLY A 198 22.08 6.64 2.99
CA GLY A 198 22.77 6.13 1.81
C GLY A 198 22.00 4.99 1.15
N ALA A 199 21.51 4.03 1.94
CA ALA A 199 20.69 2.93 1.45
C ALA A 199 19.39 3.44 0.81
N ALA A 200 18.70 4.40 1.44
CA ALA A 200 17.48 5.00 0.91
C ALA A 200 17.73 5.70 -0.45
N LEU A 201 18.83 6.46 -0.59
CA LEU A 201 19.18 7.11 -1.87
C LEU A 201 19.44 6.10 -2.99
N VAL A 202 20.16 5.02 -2.68
CA VAL A 202 20.46 3.95 -3.65
C VAL A 202 19.17 3.23 -4.05
N LEU A 203 18.33 2.85 -3.09
CA LEU A 203 17.04 2.20 -3.35
C LEU A 203 16.10 3.09 -4.16
N LEU A 204 16.02 4.39 -3.83
CA LEU A 204 15.24 5.37 -4.58
C LEU A 204 15.73 5.47 -6.03
N THR A 205 17.06 5.53 -6.23
CA THR A 205 17.65 5.56 -7.57
C THR A 205 17.26 4.32 -8.37
N ILE A 206 17.40 3.14 -7.77
CA ILE A 206 17.01 1.86 -8.38
C ILE A 206 15.51 1.85 -8.72
N TYR A 207 14.66 2.36 -7.84
CA TYR A 207 13.21 2.46 -8.06
C TYR A 207 12.87 3.37 -9.25
N VAL A 208 13.50 4.55 -9.35
CA VAL A 208 13.30 5.45 -10.49
C VAL A 208 13.78 4.82 -11.80
N LEU A 209 14.92 4.12 -11.79
CA LEU A 209 15.40 3.37 -12.95
C LEU A 209 14.45 2.23 -13.33
N PHE A 210 13.86 1.55 -12.34
CA PHE A 210 12.86 0.52 -12.54
C PHE A 210 11.57 1.10 -13.15
N LEU A 211 11.06 2.23 -12.66
CA LEU A 211 9.92 2.90 -13.27
C LEU A 211 10.21 3.30 -14.72
N TYR A 212 11.40 3.83 -15.02
CA TYR A 212 11.80 4.10 -16.39
C TYR A 212 11.82 2.82 -17.25
N PHE A 213 12.29 1.71 -16.67
CA PHE A 213 12.31 0.42 -17.34
C PHE A 213 10.89 -0.07 -17.68
N GLN A 214 10.00 -0.07 -16.68
CA GLN A 214 8.62 -0.54 -16.75
C GLN A 214 7.78 0.31 -17.69
N LEU A 215 7.86 1.64 -17.60
CA LEU A 215 6.99 2.55 -18.34
C LEU A 215 7.42 2.76 -19.79
N LYS A 216 8.71 2.73 -20.09
CA LYS A 216 9.22 3.14 -21.41
C LYS A 216 9.93 2.03 -22.17
N THR A 217 10.81 1.29 -21.52
CA THR A 217 11.69 0.37 -22.25
C THR A 217 11.06 -1.01 -22.45
N HIS A 218 10.26 -1.46 -21.49
CA HIS A 218 9.73 -2.83 -21.44
C HIS A 218 8.23 -2.84 -21.12
N THR A 219 7.49 -1.82 -21.54
CA THR A 219 6.04 -1.70 -21.34
C THR A 219 5.30 -2.96 -21.81
N HIS A 220 5.73 -3.56 -22.93
CA HIS A 220 5.15 -4.82 -23.45
C HIS A 220 5.22 -6.05 -22.52
N LEU A 221 6.07 -6.04 -21.48
CA LEU A 221 6.12 -7.11 -20.48
C LEU A 221 5.07 -6.93 -19.37
N TYR A 222 4.49 -5.73 -19.27
CA TYR A 222 3.55 -5.30 -18.22
C TYR A 222 2.19 -4.86 -18.77
N ASP A 223 2.10 -4.56 -20.07
CA ASP A 223 0.86 -4.43 -20.82
C ASP A 223 0.32 -5.84 -21.13
N GLU A 224 -0.23 -6.53 -20.14
CA GLU A 224 -1.11 -7.68 -20.41
C GLU A 224 -2.51 -7.12 -20.75
N ASP A 225 -3.17 -7.68 -21.77
CA ASP A 225 -4.39 -7.20 -22.46
C ASP A 225 -5.66 -7.01 -21.58
N GLU A 226 -5.54 -6.92 -20.25
CA GLU A 226 -6.62 -6.66 -19.28
C GLU A 226 -6.81 -5.17 -18.99
N SER A 227 -6.71 -4.30 -20.01
CA SER A 227 -7.16 -2.90 -19.86
C SER A 227 -8.69 -2.87 -19.76
N GLU A 228 -9.20 -3.06 -18.54
CA GLU A 228 -10.63 -2.90 -18.27
C GLU A 228 -11.04 -1.47 -18.62
N ASP A 229 -12.10 -1.35 -19.43
CA ASP A 229 -12.68 -0.06 -19.79
C ASP A 229 -13.00 0.72 -18.51
N PRO A 230 -12.51 1.96 -18.38
CA PRO A 230 -12.59 2.65 -17.12
C PRO A 230 -14.04 2.96 -16.74
N GLN A 231 -14.45 2.45 -15.59
CA GLN A 231 -15.84 2.37 -15.12
C GLN A 231 -16.34 3.64 -14.43
N LEU A 232 -15.46 4.55 -13.99
CA LEU A 232 -15.85 5.78 -13.27
C LEU A 232 -15.59 7.02 -14.12
N SER A 233 -16.35 8.12 -13.99
CA SER A 233 -15.96 9.38 -14.66
C SER A 233 -14.72 9.99 -14.01
N PHE A 234 -13.78 10.57 -14.76
CA PHE A 234 -12.54 11.16 -14.23
C PHE A 234 -12.76 12.12 -13.04
N ALA A 235 -13.74 13.02 -13.14
CA ALA A 235 -14.08 13.95 -12.05
C ALA A 235 -14.64 13.22 -10.82
N THR A 236 -15.37 12.13 -11.02
CA THR A 236 -15.89 11.27 -9.95
C THR A 236 -14.77 10.45 -9.31
N SER A 237 -13.85 9.89 -10.09
CA SER A 237 -12.68 9.17 -9.56
C SER A 237 -11.82 10.08 -8.71
N LEU A 238 -11.54 11.31 -9.16
CA LEU A 238 -10.75 12.28 -8.38
C LEU A 238 -11.46 12.70 -7.08
N PHE A 239 -12.76 12.95 -7.13
CA PHE A 239 -13.55 13.28 -5.94
C PHE A 239 -13.60 12.12 -4.95
N LEU A 240 -13.82 10.90 -5.44
CA LEU A 240 -13.85 9.70 -4.61
C LEU A 240 -12.48 9.41 -3.99
N LEU A 241 -11.41 9.53 -4.77
CA LEU A 241 -10.04 9.39 -4.29
C LEU A 241 -9.79 10.34 -3.11
N ALA A 242 -10.05 11.64 -3.29
CA ALA A 242 -9.88 12.63 -2.23
C ALA A 242 -10.75 12.31 -1.00
N SER A 243 -12.02 11.94 -1.20
CA SER A 243 -12.94 11.62 -0.09
C SER A 243 -12.51 10.39 0.70
N ILE A 244 -12.03 9.34 0.03
CA ILE A 244 -11.61 8.08 0.68
C ILE A 244 -10.28 8.27 1.38
N THR A 245 -9.34 8.98 0.75
CA THR A 245 -8.08 9.36 1.40
C THR A 245 -8.35 10.04 2.74
N VAL A 246 -9.22 11.05 2.77
CA VAL A 246 -9.56 11.76 4.01
C VAL A 246 -10.14 10.81 5.06
N LEU A 247 -11.03 9.89 4.67
CA LEU A 247 -11.59 8.89 5.59
C LEU A 247 -10.53 7.92 6.12
N VAL A 248 -9.61 7.48 5.25
CA VAL A 248 -8.47 6.62 5.64
C VAL A 248 -7.57 7.35 6.62
N THR A 249 -7.23 8.62 6.36
CA THR A 249 -6.41 9.43 7.25
C THR A 249 -7.01 9.50 8.65
N PHE A 250 -8.29 9.87 8.78
CA PHE A 250 -8.95 9.93 10.10
C PHE A 250 -9.04 8.56 10.78
N ALA A 251 -9.41 7.50 10.05
CA ALA A 251 -9.53 6.16 10.63
C ALA A 251 -8.17 5.63 11.10
N ALA A 252 -7.10 5.91 10.34
CA ALA A 252 -5.76 5.48 10.68
C ALA A 252 -5.16 6.31 11.83
N ASP A 253 -5.47 7.62 11.92
CA ASP A 253 -5.09 8.47 13.05
C ASP A 253 -5.68 7.95 14.37
N TYR A 254 -6.99 7.69 14.40
CA TYR A 254 -7.67 7.09 15.56
C TYR A 254 -7.17 5.67 15.89
N LEU A 255 -6.72 4.92 14.88
CA LEU A 255 -6.08 3.62 15.09
C LEU A 255 -4.75 3.81 15.84
N ILE A 256 -3.88 4.71 15.40
CA ILE A 256 -2.57 4.96 16.02
C ILE A 256 -2.74 5.45 17.45
N GLU A 257 -3.62 6.43 17.69
CA GLU A 257 -3.86 6.94 19.04
C GLU A 257 -4.30 5.83 20.01
N SER A 258 -5.14 4.89 19.53
CA SER A 258 -5.57 3.75 20.34
C SER A 258 -4.46 2.73 20.62
N ILE A 259 -3.40 2.65 19.79
CA ILE A 259 -2.24 1.79 20.05
C ILE A 259 -1.51 2.26 21.29
N GLU A 260 -1.25 3.57 21.40
CA GLU A 260 -0.59 4.13 22.57
C GLU A 260 -1.41 3.85 23.84
N GLY A 261 -2.73 4.08 23.78
CA GLY A 261 -3.66 3.76 24.87
C GLY A 261 -3.65 2.28 25.29
N ILE A 262 -3.59 1.35 24.33
CA ILE A 262 -3.50 -0.10 24.61
C ILE A 262 -2.15 -0.44 25.24
N THR A 263 -1.04 0.08 24.69
CA THR A 263 0.30 -0.21 25.20
C THR A 263 0.53 0.31 26.61
N ASN A 264 -0.07 1.44 26.98
CA ASN A 264 0.00 1.99 28.33
C ASN A 264 -0.89 1.25 29.35
N THR A 265 -1.82 0.42 28.88
CA THR A 265 -2.74 -0.36 29.73
C THR A 265 -2.21 -1.78 30.01
N LEU A 266 -1.23 -2.25 29.24
CA LEU A 266 -0.58 -3.57 29.36
C LEU A 266 0.61 -3.51 30.34
#